data_AF-Q1CXJ5-F1
#
_entry.id   AF-Q1CXJ5-F1
#
_cell.length_a   1.000
_cell.length_b   1.000
_cell.length_c   1.000
_cell.angle_alpha   90.00
_cell.angle_beta   90.00
_cell.angle_gamma   90.00
#
_symmetry.space_group_name_H-M   'P 1'
#
loop_
_entity.id
_entity.type
_entity.pdbx_description
1 polymer ?
#
loop_
_entity_poly.entity_id
_entity_poly.type
_entity_poly.pdbx_seq_one_letter_code
_entity_poly.pdbx_strand_id
1 'polypeptide(L)'
;MAWNESDWNAPLRRRPAPLILVVVLAVTAGHLLVTQCSGRSPATQAAPPSDAEARVNVLALCDAVQTYRDEHGVYVTAGPTPKEVPRGGRAVAFPKDEAFHRIGFEPDGKVHFQYQVVVQESPVGEPEVSCIARGDFDGDGLNSLYRVRLDANGMTTPIEVEREGE
;
A
#
# COMPACT_ATOMS: atom_id res chain seq x y z
N MET A 1 24.77 -20.47 -49.04
CA MET A 1 24.15 -19.13 -49.03
C MET A 1 25.27 -18.14 -48.79
N ALA A 2 26.21 -17.98 -49.72
CA ALA A 2 26.10 -17.27 -51.01
C ALA A 2 25.80 -15.78 -50.81
N TRP A 3 26.87 -15.04 -50.47
CA TRP A 3 26.93 -13.58 -50.53
C TRP A 3 27.07 -13.18 -52.00
N ASN A 4 26.23 -12.24 -52.45
CA ASN A 4 26.22 -11.74 -53.81
C ASN A 4 27.20 -10.56 -53.93
N GLU A 5 28.33 -10.82 -54.57
CA GLU A 5 29.22 -9.84 -55.20
C GLU A 5 28.55 -9.23 -56.44
N SER A 6 29.22 -8.23 -57.02
CA SER A 6 29.01 -7.60 -58.34
C SER A 6 28.29 -6.24 -58.23
N ASP A 7 28.92 -5.08 -58.47
CA ASP A 7 29.58 -4.79 -59.74
C ASP A 7 30.45 -3.51 -59.78
N TRP A 8 31.67 -3.70 -60.33
CA TRP A 8 32.42 -2.91 -61.33
C TRP A 8 33.03 -1.51 -61.02
N ASN A 9 34.37 -1.47 -60.97
CA ASN A 9 35.34 -0.78 -61.87
C ASN A 9 34.90 0.54 -62.56
N ALA A 10 35.65 1.66 -62.66
CA ALA A 10 37.05 2.08 -62.47
C ALA A 10 37.12 3.62 -62.78
N PRO A 11 38.26 4.33 -63.06
CA PRO A 11 39.68 4.21 -62.70
C PRO A 11 40.27 5.48 -62.01
N LEU A 12 41.54 5.35 -61.59
CA LEU A 12 42.41 6.32 -60.90
C LEU A 12 42.64 7.66 -61.64
N ARG A 13 42.65 8.77 -60.89
CA ARG A 13 43.52 9.95 -61.18
C ARG A 13 44.12 10.53 -59.89
N ARG A 14 45.45 10.60 -59.87
CA ARG A 14 46.29 11.20 -58.81
C ARG A 14 46.38 12.72 -58.95
N ARG A 15 46.74 13.35 -57.80
CA ARG A 15 47.52 14.59 -57.56
C ARG A 15 46.71 15.77 -56.97
N PRO A 16 47.37 16.74 -56.30
CA PRO A 16 47.88 16.68 -54.92
C PRO A 16 47.23 17.77 -54.03
N ALA A 17 47.42 17.67 -52.71
CA ALA A 17 46.96 18.67 -51.73
C ALA A 17 47.54 20.08 -51.99
N PRO A 18 46.87 21.13 -51.48
CA PRO A 18 47.46 21.76 -50.31
C PRO A 18 46.45 22.09 -49.19
N LEU A 19 46.98 21.99 -47.97
CA LEU A 19 46.47 22.59 -46.75
C LEU A 19 46.05 24.04 -46.97
N ILE A 20 44.80 24.37 -46.65
CA ILE A 20 44.44 25.71 -46.21
C ILE A 20 43.76 25.56 -44.85
N LEU A 21 44.57 25.82 -43.84
CA LEU A 21 44.20 26.06 -42.46
C LEU A 21 43.40 27.36 -42.41
N VAL A 22 42.07 27.28 -42.32
CA VAL A 22 41.23 28.43 -41.98
C VAL A 22 40.79 28.27 -40.54
N VAL A 23 41.62 28.80 -39.64
CA VAL A 23 41.23 29.14 -38.28
C VAL A 23 40.35 30.38 -38.39
N VAL A 24 39.04 30.23 -38.18
CA VAL A 24 38.16 31.36 -37.88
C VAL A 24 37.60 31.14 -36.49
N LEU A 25 38.21 31.88 -35.56
CA LEU A 25 37.68 32.19 -34.25
C LEU A 25 36.31 32.86 -34.40
N ALA A 26 35.26 32.18 -33.93
CA ALA A 26 34.00 32.83 -33.59
C ALA A 26 33.78 32.68 -32.09
N VAL A 27 34.35 33.62 -31.34
CA VAL A 27 33.96 33.90 -29.95
C VAL A 27 32.66 34.69 -30.01
N THR A 28 31.53 34.05 -29.75
CA THR A 28 30.31 34.78 -29.37
C THR A 28 29.38 33.94 -28.50
N ALA A 29 29.18 34.46 -27.29
CA ALA A 29 27.97 34.39 -26.49
C ALA A 29 27.50 33.00 -26.02
N GLY A 30 28.02 32.61 -24.86
CA GLY A 30 27.27 31.75 -23.95
C GLY A 30 25.97 32.42 -23.56
N HIS A 31 24.85 31.86 -24.02
CA HIS A 31 23.58 31.99 -23.33
C HIS A 31 23.20 30.61 -22.81
N LEU A 32 23.40 30.45 -21.49
CA LEU A 32 22.67 29.51 -20.67
C LEU A 32 21.18 29.63 -21.03
N LEU A 33 20.63 28.65 -21.73
CA LEU A 33 19.19 28.38 -21.66
C LEU A 33 19.01 27.17 -20.76
N VAL A 34 19.28 27.38 -19.47
CA VAL A 34 18.65 26.59 -18.42
C VAL A 34 17.19 26.99 -18.47
N THR A 35 16.41 26.27 -19.27
CA THR A 35 14.95 26.28 -19.14
C THR A 35 14.65 25.72 -17.76
N GLN A 36 14.44 26.65 -16.83
CA GLN A 36 13.86 26.42 -15.55
C GLN A 36 12.55 25.66 -15.77
N CYS A 37 12.54 24.35 -15.50
CA CYS A 37 11.33 23.66 -15.08
C CYS A 37 10.99 24.19 -13.68
N SER A 38 10.55 25.45 -13.63
CA SER A 38 10.03 26.09 -12.44
C SER A 38 8.79 25.33 -12.01
N GLY A 39 8.98 24.48 -11.01
CA GLY A 39 8.15 24.41 -9.83
C GLY A 39 6.66 24.58 -10.07
N ARG A 40 6.00 23.47 -10.42
CA ARG A 40 4.72 23.17 -9.81
C ARG A 40 4.86 21.78 -9.23
N SER A 41 5.41 21.71 -8.02
CA SER A 41 5.03 20.60 -7.13
C SER A 41 3.51 20.58 -7.18
N PRO A 42 2.85 19.49 -7.60
CA PRO A 42 1.42 19.40 -7.38
C PRO A 42 1.26 19.69 -5.90
N ALA A 43 0.47 20.72 -5.57
CA ALA A 43 0.00 20.87 -4.21
C ALA A 43 -0.51 19.49 -3.84
N THR A 44 0.07 18.86 -2.82
CA THR A 44 -0.40 17.58 -2.33
C THR A 44 -1.87 17.78 -2.02
N GLN A 45 -2.75 17.47 -2.98
CA GLN A 45 -4.14 17.22 -2.68
C GLN A 45 -4.05 16.10 -1.68
N ALA A 46 -4.42 16.38 -0.44
CA ALA A 46 -4.56 15.34 0.56
C ALA A 46 -5.37 14.24 -0.12
N ALA A 47 -4.79 13.05 -0.25
CA ALA A 47 -5.51 11.92 -0.81
C ALA A 47 -6.83 11.82 -0.03
N PRO A 48 -7.95 11.48 -0.71
CA PRO A 48 -9.20 11.28 0.00
C PRO A 48 -8.96 10.28 1.14
N PRO A 49 -9.65 10.44 2.29
CA PRO A 49 -9.55 9.48 3.38
C PRO A 49 -9.81 8.09 2.82
N SER A 50 -8.90 7.15 3.10
CA SER A 50 -8.94 5.80 2.54
C SER A 50 -9.13 4.79 3.66
N ASP A 51 -10.02 3.83 3.41
CA ASP A 51 -10.28 2.68 4.29
C ASP A 51 -9.28 1.53 4.10
N ALA A 52 -8.20 1.74 3.33
CA ALA A 52 -7.21 0.72 3.04
C ALA A 52 -6.58 0.12 4.31
N GLU A 53 -6.33 0.95 5.35
CA GLU A 53 -5.83 0.47 6.64
C GLU A 53 -6.77 -0.57 7.25
N ALA A 54 -8.06 -0.25 7.37
CA ALA A 54 -9.03 -1.16 7.96
C ALA A 54 -9.13 -2.47 7.19
N ARG A 55 -9.18 -2.41 5.85
CA ARG A 55 -9.31 -3.60 4.99
C ARG A 55 -8.10 -4.51 5.09
N VAL A 56 -6.89 -3.95 5.06
CA VAL A 56 -5.65 -4.73 5.17
C VAL A 56 -5.54 -5.33 6.58
N ASN A 57 -5.74 -4.51 7.61
CA ASN A 57 -5.52 -4.94 8.97
C ASN A 57 -6.60 -5.90 9.50
N VAL A 58 -7.86 -5.79 9.08
CA VAL A 58 -8.91 -6.74 9.49
C VAL A 58 -8.67 -8.14 8.91
N LEU A 59 -8.14 -8.22 7.68
CA LEU A 59 -7.74 -9.48 7.07
C LEU A 59 -6.50 -10.06 7.77
N ALA A 60 -5.48 -9.24 8.00
CA ALA A 60 -4.28 -9.64 8.73
C ALA A 60 -4.62 -10.11 10.16
N LEU A 61 -5.60 -9.48 10.81
CA LEU A 61 -6.09 -9.91 12.12
C LEU A 61 -6.72 -11.31 12.06
N CYS A 62 -7.54 -11.58 11.06
CA CYS A 62 -8.13 -12.90 10.87
C CYS A 62 -7.09 -13.98 10.52
N ASP A 63 -6.09 -13.64 9.71
CA ASP A 63 -4.97 -14.53 9.40
C ASP A 63 -4.15 -14.88 10.66
N ALA A 64 -3.88 -13.89 11.51
CA ALA A 64 -3.20 -14.06 12.80
C ALA A 64 -3.98 -14.98 13.75
N VAL A 65 -5.31 -14.78 13.86
CA VAL A 65 -6.18 -15.65 14.68
C VAL A 65 -6.22 -17.07 14.14
N GLN A 66 -6.31 -17.24 12.81
CA GLN A 66 -6.33 -18.56 12.18
C GLN A 66 -5.00 -19.29 12.38
N THR A 67 -3.87 -18.61 12.16
CA THR A 67 -2.53 -19.15 12.44
C THR A 67 -2.40 -19.61 13.89
N TYR A 68 -2.84 -18.78 14.84
CA TYR A 68 -2.82 -19.15 16.25
C TYR A 68 -3.66 -20.42 16.53
N ARG A 69 -4.84 -20.53 15.92
CA ARG A 69 -5.71 -21.71 16.05
C ARG A 69 -5.08 -22.94 15.42
N ASP A 70 -4.39 -22.82 14.30
CA ASP A 70 -3.68 -23.94 13.67
C ASP A 70 -2.51 -24.44 14.52
N GLU A 71 -1.84 -23.55 15.24
CA GLU A 71 -0.72 -23.89 16.14
C GLU A 71 -1.19 -24.44 17.50
N HIS A 72 -2.27 -23.89 18.06
CA HIS A 72 -2.68 -24.13 19.46
C HIS A 72 -4.01 -24.89 19.60
N GLY A 73 -4.75 -25.08 18.52
CA GLY A 73 -6.04 -25.77 18.49
C GLY A 73 -7.23 -25.00 19.06
N VAL A 74 -7.05 -23.72 19.42
CA VAL A 74 -8.09 -22.88 20.04
C VAL A 74 -8.12 -21.47 19.47
N TYR A 75 -9.32 -20.89 19.34
CA TYR A 75 -9.48 -19.47 19.05
C TYR A 75 -9.34 -18.61 20.31
N VAL A 76 -8.88 -17.37 20.15
CA VAL A 76 -8.64 -16.43 21.24
C VAL A 76 -9.39 -15.12 20.97
N THR A 77 -9.99 -14.55 22.00
CA THR A 77 -10.53 -13.19 21.97
C THR A 77 -9.43 -12.17 22.20
N ALA A 78 -9.51 -11.03 21.53
CA ALA A 78 -8.54 -9.95 21.66
C ALA A 78 -9.21 -8.58 21.52
N GLY A 79 -8.68 -7.58 22.21
CA GLY A 79 -9.24 -6.23 22.20
C GLY A 79 -10.59 -6.09 22.91
N PRO A 80 -11.29 -4.97 22.71
CA PRO A 80 -11.00 -3.95 21.71
C PRO A 80 -9.76 -3.10 22.02
N THR A 81 -8.86 -2.92 21.04
CA THR A 81 -7.62 -2.13 21.16
C THR A 81 -7.40 -1.26 19.92
N PRO A 82 -7.15 0.05 20.06
CA PRO A 82 -7.15 0.86 21.29
C PRO A 82 -8.51 0.84 22.01
N LYS A 83 -8.54 1.16 23.32
CA LYS A 83 -9.77 1.08 24.14
C LYS A 83 -10.89 1.99 23.63
N GLU A 84 -10.53 3.16 23.13
CA GLU A 84 -11.45 4.10 22.50
C GLU A 84 -11.36 4.00 20.99
N VAL A 85 -12.52 4.10 20.32
CA VAL A 85 -12.58 4.16 18.86
C VAL A 85 -11.96 5.48 18.39
N PRO A 86 -10.95 5.47 17.52
CA PRO A 86 -10.39 6.71 16.98
C PRO A 86 -11.45 7.50 16.20
N ARG A 87 -11.44 8.84 16.37
CA ARG A 87 -12.47 9.75 15.85
C ARG A 87 -11.89 10.90 15.03
N GLY A 88 -12.66 11.42 14.09
CA GLY A 88 -12.30 12.61 13.32
C GLY A 88 -11.10 12.40 12.40
N GLY A 89 -10.89 11.18 11.89
CA GLY A 89 -9.73 10.83 11.07
C GLY A 89 -8.39 10.90 11.81
N ARG A 90 -8.38 10.96 13.14
CA ARG A 90 -7.15 11.10 13.93
C ARG A 90 -6.57 9.74 14.31
N ALA A 91 -5.37 9.45 13.82
CA ALA A 91 -4.62 8.28 14.22
C ALA A 91 -4.17 8.35 15.69
N VAL A 92 -4.30 7.24 16.42
CA VAL A 92 -3.83 7.10 17.81
C VAL A 92 -2.80 5.98 17.89
N ALA A 93 -1.96 5.99 18.93
CA ALA A 93 -1.01 4.90 19.12
C ALA A 93 -1.75 3.59 19.40
N PHE A 94 -1.30 2.48 18.81
CA PHE A 94 -1.78 1.15 19.17
C PHE A 94 -1.04 0.70 20.46
N PRO A 95 -1.72 0.63 21.61
CA PRO A 95 -1.07 0.23 22.85
C PRO A 95 -0.72 -1.26 22.80
N LYS A 96 0.32 -1.65 23.53
CA LYS A 96 0.64 -3.07 23.70
C LYS A 96 -0.51 -3.78 24.39
N ASP A 97 -0.92 -4.90 23.81
CA ASP A 97 -1.98 -5.75 24.31
C ASP A 97 -1.50 -7.21 24.23
N GLU A 98 -1.55 -7.91 25.36
CA GLU A 98 -1.02 -9.26 25.48
C GLU A 98 -1.76 -10.28 24.60
N ALA A 99 -3.06 -10.09 24.35
CA ALA A 99 -3.83 -10.99 23.50
C ALA A 99 -3.47 -10.79 22.03
N PHE A 100 -3.36 -9.53 21.59
CA PHE A 100 -2.89 -9.21 20.24
C PHE A 100 -1.43 -9.63 20.00
N HIS A 101 -0.55 -9.41 20.97
CA HIS A 101 0.85 -9.87 20.90
C HIS A 101 0.92 -11.40 20.78
N ARG A 102 0.10 -12.12 21.58
CA ARG A 102 0.06 -13.59 21.58
C ARG A 102 -0.36 -14.17 20.23
N ILE A 103 -1.30 -13.55 19.53
CA ILE A 103 -1.73 -14.00 18.20
C ILE A 103 -0.83 -13.46 17.08
N GLY A 104 0.17 -12.61 17.39
CA GLY A 104 1.07 -12.03 16.41
C GLY A 104 0.50 -10.86 15.61
N PHE A 105 -0.54 -10.19 16.11
CA PHE A 105 -1.12 -9.01 15.47
C PHE A 105 -0.57 -7.72 16.10
N GLU A 106 0.30 -7.02 15.39
CA GLU A 106 0.90 -5.76 15.83
C GLU A 106 0.90 -4.74 14.68
N PRO A 107 -0.17 -3.94 14.52
CA PRO A 107 -0.20 -2.91 13.48
C PRO A 107 0.84 -1.82 13.79
N ASP A 108 1.60 -1.43 12.78
CA ASP A 108 2.71 -0.49 12.95
C ASP A 108 2.24 0.92 13.34
N GLY A 109 2.83 1.44 14.42
CA GLY A 109 2.77 2.86 14.76
C GLY A 109 1.40 3.34 15.25
N LYS A 110 0.72 4.15 14.43
CA LYS A 110 -0.56 4.76 14.78
C LYS A 110 -1.66 4.22 13.86
N VAL A 111 -2.81 3.97 14.45
CA VAL A 111 -3.97 3.38 13.79
C VAL A 111 -5.15 4.36 13.78
N HIS A 112 -5.94 4.32 12.72
CA HIS A 112 -7.21 5.05 12.60
C HIS A 112 -8.42 4.22 13.04
N PHE A 113 -8.19 2.94 13.38
CA PHE A 113 -9.23 2.00 13.75
C PHE A 113 -8.92 1.32 15.09
N GLN A 114 -9.98 0.97 15.81
CA GLN A 114 -9.98 0.02 16.91
C GLN A 114 -10.16 -1.38 16.34
N TYR A 115 -9.37 -2.33 16.82
CA TYR A 115 -9.38 -3.72 16.40
C TYR A 115 -9.91 -4.62 17.51
N GLN A 116 -10.67 -5.66 17.15
CA GLN A 116 -11.24 -6.61 18.09
C GLN A 116 -11.42 -7.99 17.45
N VAL A 117 -11.18 -9.04 18.23
CA VAL A 117 -11.54 -10.42 17.91
C VAL A 117 -12.61 -10.88 18.88
N VAL A 118 -13.77 -11.24 18.36
CA VAL A 118 -14.89 -11.80 19.12
C VAL A 118 -15.03 -13.26 18.73
N VAL A 119 -15.07 -14.15 19.73
CA VAL A 119 -15.34 -15.58 19.55
C VAL A 119 -16.68 -15.86 20.21
N GLN A 120 -17.63 -16.40 19.46
CA GLN A 120 -18.95 -16.79 19.93
C GLN A 120 -19.18 -18.26 19.62
N GLU A 121 -20.02 -18.92 20.41
CA GLU A 121 -20.46 -20.28 20.12
C GLU A 121 -21.74 -20.21 19.29
N SER A 122 -21.75 -20.87 18.14
CA SER A 122 -22.94 -21.01 17.29
C SER A 122 -24.00 -21.90 17.97
N PRO A 123 -25.27 -21.87 17.53
CA PRO A 123 -26.31 -22.75 18.07
C PRO A 123 -26.02 -24.25 17.95
N VAL A 124 -25.06 -24.62 17.08
CA VAL A 124 -24.62 -26.01 16.87
C VAL A 124 -23.35 -26.37 17.65
N GLY A 125 -22.85 -25.46 18.50
CA GLY A 125 -21.68 -25.68 19.36
C GLY A 125 -20.33 -25.43 18.69
N GLU A 126 -20.32 -24.91 17.46
CA GLU A 126 -19.08 -24.57 16.74
C GLU A 126 -18.67 -23.12 17.02
N PRO A 127 -17.36 -22.84 17.19
CA PRO A 127 -16.90 -21.47 17.38
C PRO A 127 -17.01 -20.64 16.09
N GLU A 128 -17.64 -19.48 16.20
CA GLU A 128 -17.69 -18.43 15.18
C GLU A 128 -16.79 -17.27 15.61
N VAL A 129 -15.84 -16.91 14.75
CA VAL A 129 -14.92 -15.80 15.01
C VAL A 129 -15.31 -14.61 14.16
N SER A 130 -15.29 -13.41 14.76
CA SER A 130 -15.41 -12.13 14.06
C SER A 130 -14.19 -11.26 14.33
N CYS A 131 -13.45 -10.93 13.28
CA CYS A 131 -12.42 -9.90 13.28
C CYS A 131 -13.06 -8.57 12.89
N ILE A 132 -12.83 -7.54 13.68
CA ILE A 132 -13.52 -6.25 13.56
C ILE A 132 -12.48 -5.12 13.52
N ALA A 133 -12.66 -4.18 12.60
CA ALA A 133 -12.01 -2.88 12.63
C ALA A 133 -13.09 -1.77 12.66
N ARG A 134 -13.00 -0.84 13.61
CA ARG A 134 -14.01 0.20 13.85
C ARG A 134 -13.38 1.57 13.98
N GLY A 135 -13.86 2.58 13.25
CA GLY A 135 -13.28 3.93 13.29
C GLY A 135 -14.08 4.96 12.50
N ASP A 136 -13.99 6.23 12.91
CA ASP A 136 -14.49 7.40 12.18
C ASP A 136 -13.29 8.02 11.43
N PHE A 137 -12.96 7.42 10.29
CA PHE A 137 -11.72 7.70 9.56
C PHE A 137 -11.86 8.89 8.58
N ASP A 138 -13.07 9.15 8.10
CA ASP A 138 -13.41 10.28 7.22
C ASP A 138 -13.83 11.53 8.03
N GLY A 139 -14.10 11.37 9.32
CA GLY A 139 -14.30 12.46 10.27
C GLY A 139 -15.69 13.07 10.24
N ASP A 140 -16.68 12.32 9.74
CA ASP A 140 -18.08 12.74 9.70
C ASP A 140 -18.83 12.46 11.02
N GLY A 141 -18.17 11.80 11.97
CA GLY A 141 -18.70 11.46 13.29
C GLY A 141 -19.41 10.11 13.36
N LEU A 142 -19.58 9.42 12.22
CA LEU A 142 -20.09 8.06 12.14
C LEU A 142 -18.94 7.06 12.10
N ASN A 143 -19.07 5.96 12.82
CA ASN A 143 -18.06 4.91 12.72
C ASN A 143 -18.34 4.05 11.50
N SER A 144 -17.30 3.76 10.74
CA SER A 144 -17.29 2.62 9.83
C SER A 144 -16.86 1.37 10.60
N LEU A 145 -17.58 0.27 10.39
CA LEU A 145 -17.31 -1.05 10.94
C LEU A 145 -16.98 -1.99 9.79
N TYR A 146 -15.78 -2.57 9.82
CA TYR A 146 -15.31 -3.59 8.89
C TYR A 146 -15.28 -4.91 9.64
N ARG A 147 -15.97 -5.92 9.12
CA ARG A 147 -16.06 -7.25 9.74
C ARG A 147 -15.67 -8.34 8.75
N VAL A 148 -14.86 -9.26 9.23
CA VAL A 148 -14.57 -10.54 8.57
C VAL A 148 -14.90 -11.64 9.56
N ARG A 149 -15.62 -12.67 9.12
CA ARG A 149 -15.88 -13.86 9.94
C ARG A 149 -14.99 -15.00 9.48
N LEU A 150 -14.56 -15.83 10.42
CA LEU A 150 -13.97 -17.15 10.13
C LEU A 150 -15.01 -18.22 10.43
N ASP A 151 -15.19 -19.14 9.50
CA ASP A 151 -15.99 -20.35 9.74
C ASP A 151 -15.18 -21.43 10.49
N ALA A 152 -15.82 -22.57 10.75
CA ALA A 152 -15.18 -23.69 11.45
C ALA A 152 -13.94 -24.25 10.72
N ASN A 153 -13.80 -24.03 9.41
CA ASN A 153 -12.67 -24.48 8.60
C ASN A 153 -11.57 -23.41 8.48
N GLY A 154 -11.74 -22.24 9.10
CA GLY A 154 -10.80 -21.14 9.00
C GLY A 154 -10.93 -20.32 7.71
N MET A 155 -12.03 -20.49 6.96
CA MET A 155 -12.28 -19.70 5.76
C MET A 155 -12.85 -18.33 6.12
N THR A 156 -12.26 -17.28 5.55
CA THR A 156 -12.73 -15.89 5.73
C THR A 156 -13.93 -15.59 4.85
N THR A 157 -14.95 -14.93 5.41
CA THR A 157 -15.99 -14.27 4.62
C THR A 157 -15.44 -13.05 3.86
N PRO A 158 -16.15 -12.56 2.84
CA PRO A 158 -15.90 -11.21 2.32
C PRO A 158 -15.96 -10.17 3.45
N ILE A 159 -15.24 -9.05 3.28
CA ILE A 159 -15.28 -7.93 4.22
C ILE A 159 -16.68 -7.29 4.17
N GLU A 160 -17.42 -7.40 5.27
CA GLU A 160 -18.66 -6.67 5.50
C GLU A 160 -18.32 -5.26 5.97
N VAL A 161 -18.95 -4.24 5.38
CA VAL A 161 -18.72 -2.83 5.74
C VAL A 161 -20.05 -2.19 6.10
N GLU A 162 -20.14 -1.67 7.31
CA GLU A 162 -21.33 -1.01 7.85
C GLU A 162 -20.97 0.40 8.34
N ARG A 163 -21.92 1.34 8.22
CA ARG A 163 -21.84 2.65 8.87
C ARG A 163 -22.76 2.64 10.08
N GLU A 164 -22.21 2.84 11.27
CA GLU A 164 -23.00 2.85 12.51
C GLU A 164 -23.84 4.12 12.59
N GLY A 165 -25.16 3.96 12.70
CA GLY A 165 -26.11 5.07 12.82
C GLY A 165 -26.96 5.32 11.58
N GLU A 166 -26.83 4.48 10.56
CA GLU A 166 -27.59 4.50 9.31
C GLU A 166 -28.64 3.37 9.23
#